data_AF-A0A953ZYL4-F1
#
_entry.id   AF-A0A953ZYL4-F1
#
_cell.length_a   1.000
_cell.length_b   1.000
_cell.length_c   1.000
_cell.angle_alpha   90.00
_cell.angle_beta   90.00
_cell.angle_gamma   90.00
#
_symmetry.space_group_name_H-M   'P 1'
#
loop_
_entity.id
_entity.type
_entity.pdbx_description
1 polymer ?
#
loop_
_entity_poly.entity_id
_entity_poly.type
_entity_poly.pdbx_seq_one_letter_code
_entity_poly.pdbx_strand_id
1 'polypeptide(L)'
;MNDTLKAIVRVLDEGSPELKVAASQILGELAPQDTAIVTALAGHLSLGDNTLNRYVLEALAKIGSPEAILILVSRLREGGGTADLVRHLLSSSGAAVADSLAASFRNETPELQAQLLQILGHHHTAGVMRMLMHTAFGDEPELRVEAGTFLCDRLAELDEKAGKKYREDVYKLVKSGKELAPEALANGLRAMAAVSAAQSRATLLSYAQPGHPPVVRQAALLGLENASLTAAQSDTLLGYLDEADQVHVVKPCLVALRGHDDWSRSGIKKLRDLLSSRREEMKLFALQAMQNTQSEEVAKIYMGHLTSSKPDLQAAAIQALGHNAKAVAMLLKSVQAERNADKARLLTRALVDHKDRLKPAQLTPIADRCGKHLADGAEVGEILLDFLMRVNSALACTELVEKAVRLRRARKLVEALRILMHLAKSGTLDLEGRYQLALARLIKDSEEGRSGAISYTGDATMGFIAGLVRDGFPVFERLKKETMLQPDDLLRVGRHFSAGIGPEQRLGADMLMHVAKKHPKAKAGEEARLMIRTEGLV
;
A
#
# COMPACT_ATOMS: atom_id res chain seq x y z
N MET A 1 22.63 36.56 -44.99
CA MET A 1 21.53 37.30 -44.33
C MET A 1 20.53 37.93 -45.31
N ASN A 2 19.23 37.59 -45.19
CA ASN A 2 18.12 38.23 -45.91
C ASN A 2 17.89 39.67 -45.39
N ASP A 3 17.34 40.56 -46.21
CA ASP A 3 17.14 41.98 -45.90
C ASP A 3 16.24 42.21 -44.67
N THR A 4 15.28 41.33 -44.42
CA THR A 4 14.48 41.36 -43.18
C THR A 4 15.33 41.11 -41.93
N LEU A 5 16.26 40.15 -41.97
CA LEU A 5 17.16 39.87 -40.85
C LEU A 5 18.16 41.01 -40.64
N LYS A 6 18.64 41.64 -41.74
CA LYS A 6 19.47 42.85 -41.66
C LYS A 6 18.73 43.99 -40.96
N ALA A 7 17.46 44.20 -41.30
CA ALA A 7 16.65 45.23 -40.67
C ALA A 7 16.47 44.97 -39.17
N ILE A 8 16.25 43.72 -38.76
CA ILE A 8 16.12 43.36 -37.34
C ILE A 8 17.45 43.55 -36.59
N VAL A 9 18.59 43.16 -37.18
CA VAL A 9 19.92 43.43 -36.60
C VAL A 9 20.17 44.93 -36.46
N ARG A 10 19.77 45.74 -37.45
CA ARG A 10 19.87 47.20 -37.34
C ARG A 10 19.04 47.77 -36.17
N VAL A 11 17.84 47.21 -35.92
CA VAL A 11 17.02 47.59 -34.75
C VAL A 11 17.71 47.18 -33.44
N LEU A 12 18.38 46.02 -33.41
CA LEU A 12 19.18 45.60 -32.26
C LEU A 12 20.36 46.56 -31.99
N ASP A 13 20.99 47.08 -33.04
CA ASP A 13 22.14 47.98 -32.91
C ASP A 13 21.73 49.41 -32.51
N GLU A 14 20.77 50.00 -33.24
CA GLU A 14 20.41 51.42 -33.19
C GLU A 14 19.15 51.74 -32.37
N GLY A 15 18.37 50.72 -31.96
CA GLY A 15 17.07 50.89 -31.31
C GLY A 15 17.11 51.35 -29.84
N SER A 16 15.96 51.77 -29.30
CA SER A 16 15.79 51.99 -27.86
C SER A 16 15.90 50.65 -27.08
N PRO A 17 16.16 50.66 -25.76
CA PRO A 17 16.28 49.43 -24.98
C PRO A 17 15.14 48.42 -25.18
N GLU A 18 13.90 48.89 -25.26
CA GLU A 18 12.71 48.07 -25.51
C GLU A 18 12.72 47.45 -26.91
N LEU A 19 13.15 48.21 -27.92
CA LEU A 19 13.29 47.73 -29.30
C LEU A 19 14.43 46.72 -29.43
N LYS A 20 15.52 46.88 -28.67
CA LYS A 20 16.61 45.91 -28.62
C LYS A 20 16.18 44.58 -28.01
N VAL A 21 15.38 44.63 -26.94
CA VAL A 21 14.75 43.44 -26.34
C VAL A 21 13.84 42.73 -27.35
N ALA A 22 12.96 43.48 -28.02
CA ALA A 22 12.05 42.92 -29.02
C ALA A 22 12.82 42.31 -30.21
N ALA A 23 13.85 42.98 -30.71
CA ALA A 23 14.71 42.47 -31.77
C ALA A 23 15.42 41.17 -31.35
N SER A 24 15.94 41.11 -30.12
CA SER A 24 16.58 39.90 -29.58
C SER A 24 15.60 38.72 -29.51
N GLN A 25 14.40 38.95 -28.99
CA GLN A 25 13.35 37.93 -28.93
C GLN A 25 12.97 37.41 -30.31
N ILE A 26 12.74 38.31 -31.28
CA ILE A 26 12.41 37.94 -32.66
C ILE A 26 13.53 37.11 -33.29
N LEU A 27 14.80 37.51 -33.11
CA LEU A 27 15.94 36.73 -33.61
C LEU A 27 16.03 35.35 -32.95
N GLY A 28 15.71 35.24 -31.66
CA GLY A 28 15.63 33.96 -30.96
C GLY A 28 14.54 33.04 -31.50
N GLU A 29 13.33 33.56 -31.73
CA GLU A 29 12.22 32.76 -32.29
C GLU A 29 12.46 32.34 -33.74
N LEU A 30 13.13 33.17 -34.53
CA LEU A 30 13.49 32.84 -35.91
C LEU A 30 14.67 31.86 -36.01
N ALA A 31 15.48 31.76 -34.95
CA ALA A 31 16.66 30.89 -34.84
C ALA A 31 17.56 30.81 -36.10
N PRO A 32 17.96 31.96 -36.70
CA PRO A 32 18.75 31.95 -37.92
C PRO A 32 20.18 31.44 -37.67
N GLN A 33 20.67 30.56 -38.53
CA GLN A 33 22.02 29.97 -38.43
C GLN A 33 23.14 30.85 -39.03
N ASP A 34 22.89 32.16 -39.17
CA ASP A 34 23.84 33.11 -39.76
C ASP A 34 24.79 33.65 -38.68
N THR A 35 26.10 33.43 -38.84
CA THR A 35 27.13 33.80 -37.87
C THR A 35 27.16 35.31 -37.59
N ALA A 36 26.82 36.15 -38.58
CA ALA A 36 26.77 37.60 -38.40
C ALA A 36 25.73 38.02 -37.35
N ILE A 37 24.61 37.28 -37.25
CA ILE A 37 23.55 37.55 -36.27
C ILE A 37 24.00 37.14 -34.88
N VAL A 38 24.68 36.00 -34.76
CA VAL A 38 25.27 35.53 -33.50
C VAL A 38 26.31 36.54 -32.98
N THR A 39 27.17 37.06 -33.86
CA THR A 39 28.15 38.10 -33.49
C THR A 39 27.46 39.40 -33.08
N ALA A 40 26.41 39.83 -33.79
CA ALA A 40 25.65 41.02 -33.42
C ALA A 40 25.03 40.88 -32.03
N LEU A 41 24.32 39.76 -31.76
CA LEU A 41 23.78 39.45 -30.44
C LEU A 41 24.86 39.44 -29.35
N ALA A 42 26.00 38.77 -29.60
CA ALA A 42 27.11 38.72 -28.66
C ALA A 42 27.66 40.11 -28.31
N GLY A 43 27.71 41.03 -29.28
CA GLY A 43 28.18 42.40 -29.10
C GLY A 43 27.34 43.24 -28.13
N HIS A 44 26.08 42.87 -27.91
CA HIS A 44 25.18 43.55 -26.96
C HIS A 44 25.21 42.96 -25.54
N LEU A 45 26.01 41.92 -25.30
CA LEU A 45 26.23 41.41 -23.96
C LEU A 45 27.19 42.34 -23.20
N SER A 46 26.65 43.29 -22.44
CA SER A 46 27.43 44.29 -21.69
C SER A 46 27.45 43.99 -20.19
N LEU A 47 28.54 44.35 -19.50
CA LEU A 47 28.63 44.21 -18.05
C LEU A 47 27.73 45.27 -17.38
N GLY A 48 26.57 44.85 -16.85
CA GLY A 48 25.69 45.68 -16.03
C GLY A 48 24.23 45.78 -16.50
N ASP A 49 23.93 45.57 -17.79
CA ASP A 49 22.54 45.55 -18.29
C ASP A 49 21.95 44.14 -18.22
N ASN A 50 21.51 43.76 -17.02
CA ASN A 50 20.92 42.44 -16.78
C ASN A 50 19.60 42.22 -17.54
N THR A 51 18.90 43.28 -17.96
CA THR A 51 17.60 43.17 -18.62
C THR A 51 17.78 42.78 -20.07
N LEU A 52 18.60 43.50 -20.82
CA LEU A 52 18.88 43.16 -22.22
C LEU A 52 19.66 41.85 -22.34
N ASN A 53 20.66 41.64 -21.46
CA ASN A 53 21.47 40.43 -21.45
C ASN A 53 20.61 39.16 -21.37
N ARG A 54 19.55 39.17 -20.56
CA ARG A 54 18.64 38.02 -20.45
C ARG A 54 18.07 37.62 -21.81
N TYR A 55 17.51 38.56 -22.57
CA TYR A 55 16.87 38.26 -23.85
C TYR A 55 17.87 37.91 -24.95
N VAL A 56 19.06 38.52 -24.93
CA VAL A 56 20.15 38.17 -25.84
C VAL A 56 20.61 36.73 -25.58
N LEU A 57 20.79 36.34 -24.32
CA LEU A 57 21.18 34.98 -23.95
C LEU A 57 20.09 33.96 -24.31
N GLU A 58 18.81 34.26 -24.06
CA GLU A 58 17.68 33.42 -24.48
C GLU A 58 17.65 33.25 -26.01
N ALA A 59 17.92 34.31 -26.77
CA ALA A 59 17.99 34.26 -28.23
C ALA A 59 19.15 33.39 -28.73
N LEU A 60 20.35 33.56 -28.16
CA LEU A 60 21.52 32.74 -28.48
C LEU A 60 21.27 31.25 -28.18
N ALA A 61 20.61 30.95 -27.06
CA ALA A 61 20.26 29.57 -26.70
C ALA A 61 19.27 28.93 -27.69
N LYS A 62 18.28 29.69 -28.16
CA LYS A 62 17.33 29.22 -29.19
C LYS A 62 17.98 29.02 -30.56
N ILE A 63 18.93 29.87 -30.94
CA ILE A 63 19.70 29.72 -32.18
C ILE A 63 20.50 28.41 -32.16
N GLY A 64 21.17 28.12 -31.03
CA GLY A 64 21.82 26.84 -30.80
C GLY A 64 22.98 26.49 -31.75
N SER A 65 23.51 27.47 -32.50
CA SER A 65 24.68 27.27 -33.35
C SER A 65 25.94 27.06 -32.50
N PRO A 66 26.98 26.37 -33.00
CA PRO A 66 28.23 26.15 -32.25
C PRO A 66 28.83 27.44 -31.68
N GLU A 67 28.81 28.54 -32.44
CA GLU A 67 29.30 29.85 -32.02
C GLU A 67 28.44 30.44 -30.89
N ALA A 68 27.11 30.32 -31.00
CA ALA A 68 26.18 30.79 -29.97
C ALA A 68 26.40 30.05 -28.65
N ILE A 69 26.64 28.73 -28.71
CA ILE A 69 26.95 27.92 -27.53
C ILE A 69 28.29 28.31 -26.91
N LEU A 70 29.33 28.57 -27.70
CA LEU A 70 30.62 29.04 -27.19
C LEU A 70 30.48 30.38 -26.44
N ILE A 71 29.62 31.28 -26.92
CA ILE A 71 29.32 32.54 -26.22
C ILE A 71 28.63 32.27 -24.88
N LEU A 72 27.65 31.38 -24.84
CA LEU A 72 26.99 30.98 -23.60
C LEU A 72 27.99 30.36 -22.61
N VAL A 73 28.87 29.45 -23.06
CA VAL A 73 29.91 28.85 -22.22
C VAL A 73 30.91 29.89 -21.72
N SER A 74 31.30 30.86 -22.55
CA SER A 74 32.15 31.98 -22.11
C SER A 74 31.48 32.79 -21.01
N ARG A 75 30.18 33.08 -21.14
CA ARG A 75 29.41 33.78 -20.10
C ARG A 75 29.26 32.96 -18.83
N LEU A 76 29.12 31.65 -18.94
CA LEU A 76 29.12 30.76 -17.78
C LEU A 76 30.47 30.80 -17.07
N ARG A 77 31.58 30.82 -17.82
CA ARG A 77 32.96 30.92 -17.31
C ARG A 77 33.22 32.25 -16.58
N GLU A 78 32.77 33.36 -17.16
CA GLU A 78 32.92 34.70 -16.56
C GLU A 78 32.10 34.86 -15.27
N GLY A 79 31.00 34.11 -15.14
CA GLY A 79 30.13 34.14 -13.98
C GLY A 79 29.26 35.40 -13.90
N GLY A 80 28.86 35.79 -12.68
CA GLY A 80 28.03 36.98 -12.44
C GLY A 80 26.52 36.72 -12.47
N GLY A 81 25.74 37.81 -12.54
CA GLY A 81 24.28 37.77 -12.32
C GLY A 81 23.46 37.01 -13.37
N THR A 82 24.05 36.66 -14.52
CA THR A 82 23.40 35.90 -15.59
C THR A 82 23.83 34.43 -15.65
N ALA A 83 24.76 33.98 -14.81
CA ALA A 83 25.28 32.62 -14.85
C ALA A 83 24.21 31.54 -14.61
N ASP A 84 23.29 31.77 -13.66
CA ASP A 84 22.18 30.85 -13.39
C ASP A 84 21.21 30.73 -14.58
N LEU A 85 20.94 31.86 -15.26
CA LEU A 85 20.14 31.87 -16.48
C LEU A 85 20.83 31.04 -17.58
N VAL A 86 22.13 31.26 -17.79
CA VAL A 86 22.89 30.51 -18.80
C VAL A 86 22.87 29.01 -18.50
N ARG A 87 23.03 28.60 -17.23
CA ARG A 87 22.88 27.18 -16.83
C ARG A 87 21.51 26.64 -17.21
N HIS A 88 20.45 27.34 -16.88
CA HIS A 88 19.08 26.92 -17.21
C HIS A 88 18.86 26.78 -18.73
N LEU A 89 19.37 27.73 -19.52
CA LEU A 89 19.28 27.71 -20.97
C LEU A 89 20.07 26.56 -21.60
N LEU A 90 21.27 26.27 -21.09
CA LEU A 90 22.08 25.15 -21.57
C LEU A 90 21.46 23.80 -21.17
N SER A 91 20.88 23.67 -19.97
CA SER A 91 20.18 22.44 -19.55
C SER A 91 18.91 22.14 -20.35
N SER A 92 18.28 23.15 -20.95
CA SER A 92 17.09 23.00 -21.80
C SER A 92 17.44 22.90 -23.30
N SER A 93 18.73 22.86 -23.64
CA SER A 93 19.21 22.81 -25.01
C SER A 93 19.01 21.42 -25.66
N GLY A 94 18.97 21.39 -27.00
CA GLY A 94 18.78 20.16 -27.76
C GLY A 94 19.99 19.22 -27.75
N ALA A 95 19.80 17.98 -28.19
CA ALA A 95 20.83 16.93 -28.23
C ALA A 95 22.15 17.36 -28.92
N ALA A 96 22.08 18.15 -30.00
CA ALA A 96 23.26 18.63 -30.72
C ALA A 96 24.15 19.54 -29.85
N VAL A 97 23.53 20.41 -29.04
CA VAL A 97 24.24 21.31 -28.13
C VAL A 97 24.91 20.51 -27.03
N ALA A 98 24.20 19.54 -26.44
CA ALA A 98 24.76 18.66 -25.42
C ALA A 98 25.99 17.88 -25.92
N ASP A 99 25.96 17.39 -27.18
CA ASP A 99 27.11 16.70 -27.78
C ASP A 99 28.30 17.64 -28.02
N SER A 100 28.06 18.89 -28.44
CA SER A 100 29.12 19.90 -28.59
C SER A 100 29.77 20.24 -27.24
N LEU A 101 28.97 20.45 -26.20
CA LEU A 101 29.44 20.71 -24.84
C LEU A 101 30.22 19.51 -24.27
N ALA A 102 29.75 18.29 -24.50
CA ALA A 102 30.44 17.08 -24.08
C ALA A 102 31.81 16.93 -24.76
N ALA A 103 31.97 17.41 -26.00
CA ALA A 103 33.23 17.38 -26.72
C ALA A 103 34.25 18.39 -26.18
N SER A 104 33.80 19.57 -25.71
CA SER A 104 34.69 20.60 -25.14
C SER A 104 35.04 20.37 -23.66
N PHE A 105 34.22 19.60 -22.94
CA PHE A 105 34.31 19.37 -21.48
C PHE A 105 35.73 19.25 -20.91
N ARG A 106 36.59 18.42 -21.51
CA ARG A 106 37.95 18.17 -20.96
C ARG A 106 38.92 19.33 -21.08
N ASN A 107 38.68 20.25 -22.01
CA ASN A 107 39.55 21.38 -22.25
C ASN A 107 39.19 22.58 -21.35
N GLU A 108 38.17 22.45 -20.50
CA GLU A 108 37.66 23.48 -19.61
C GLU A 108 38.31 23.44 -18.22
N THR A 109 38.13 24.50 -17.43
CA THR A 109 38.61 24.55 -16.04
C THR A 109 37.80 23.62 -15.13
N PRO A 110 38.34 23.14 -14.00
CA PRO A 110 37.62 22.25 -13.08
C PRO A 110 36.27 22.81 -12.60
N GLU A 111 36.18 24.11 -12.34
CA GLU A 111 34.95 24.77 -11.91
C GLU A 111 33.88 24.73 -13.01
N LEU A 112 34.30 24.97 -14.26
CA LEU A 112 33.40 24.93 -15.40
C LEU A 112 33.04 23.49 -15.77
N GLN A 113 33.95 22.53 -15.61
CA GLN A 113 33.66 21.11 -15.75
C GLN A 113 32.56 20.67 -14.76
N ALA A 114 32.65 21.06 -13.49
CA ALA A 114 31.59 20.77 -12.52
C ALA A 114 30.23 21.34 -12.96
N GLN A 115 30.19 22.58 -13.45
CA GLN A 115 28.95 23.20 -13.93
C GLN A 115 28.42 22.53 -15.20
N LEU A 116 29.29 22.21 -16.15
CA LEU A 116 28.92 21.49 -17.37
C LEU A 116 28.46 20.07 -17.06
N LEU A 117 29.03 19.41 -16.05
CA LEU A 117 28.59 18.09 -15.61
C LEU A 117 27.15 18.13 -15.09
N GLN A 118 26.77 19.15 -14.32
CA GLN A 118 25.39 19.37 -13.89
C GLN A 118 24.42 19.58 -15.06
N ILE A 119 24.86 20.32 -16.08
CA ILE A 119 24.05 20.56 -17.28
C ILE A 119 23.89 19.24 -18.06
N LEU A 120 25.02 18.64 -18.43
CA LEU A 120 25.10 17.47 -19.30
C LEU A 120 24.55 16.21 -18.65
N GLY A 121 24.58 16.12 -17.32
CA GLY A 121 24.05 14.98 -16.57
C GLY A 121 22.63 14.62 -16.95
N HIS A 122 21.81 15.58 -17.39
CA HIS A 122 20.40 15.42 -17.78
C HIS A 122 20.17 14.91 -19.20
N HIS A 123 21.23 14.75 -20.01
CA HIS A 123 21.13 14.34 -21.41
C HIS A 123 21.59 12.88 -21.61
N HIS A 124 21.00 12.18 -22.57
CA HIS A 124 21.30 10.76 -22.87
C HIS A 124 21.99 10.56 -24.23
N THR A 125 22.57 11.60 -24.81
CA THR A 125 23.23 11.49 -26.13
C THR A 125 24.49 10.62 -26.05
N ALA A 126 24.89 10.02 -27.17
CA ALA A 126 26.07 9.15 -27.19
C ALA A 126 27.37 9.89 -26.87
N GLY A 127 27.47 11.20 -27.15
CA GLY A 127 28.59 12.04 -26.73
C GLY A 127 28.62 12.22 -25.22
N VAL A 128 27.49 12.59 -24.62
CA VAL A 128 27.34 12.77 -23.17
C VAL A 128 27.61 11.46 -22.41
N MET A 129 27.04 10.34 -22.85
CA MET A 129 27.27 9.04 -22.20
C MET A 129 28.75 8.65 -22.22
N ARG A 130 29.47 8.93 -23.33
CA ARG A 130 30.93 8.69 -23.41
C ARG A 130 31.71 9.61 -22.48
N MET A 131 31.31 10.88 -22.37
CA MET A 131 31.92 11.84 -21.43
C MET A 131 31.71 11.36 -19.99
N LEU A 132 30.46 11.06 -19.60
CA LEU A 132 30.12 10.56 -18.26
C LEU A 132 30.90 9.29 -17.91
N MET A 133 30.96 8.32 -18.81
CA MET A 133 31.78 7.13 -18.61
C MET A 133 33.25 7.52 -18.40
N HIS A 134 33.82 8.36 -19.26
CA HIS A 134 35.23 8.71 -19.10
C HIS A 134 35.51 9.41 -17.76
N THR A 135 34.68 10.37 -17.36
CA THR A 135 34.83 11.11 -16.10
C THR A 135 34.60 10.20 -14.88
N ALA A 136 33.62 9.30 -14.94
CA ALA A 136 33.31 8.35 -13.86
C ALA A 136 34.40 7.29 -13.62
N PHE A 137 35.21 6.97 -14.64
CA PHE A 137 36.34 6.03 -14.56
C PHE A 137 37.72 6.72 -14.66
N GLY A 138 37.74 8.05 -14.75
CA GLY A 138 38.95 8.84 -14.94
C GLY A 138 39.73 9.08 -13.64
N ASP A 139 40.90 9.68 -13.80
CA ASP A 139 41.84 9.93 -12.70
C ASP A 139 41.46 11.15 -11.84
N GLU A 140 40.56 12.02 -12.33
CA GLU A 140 40.06 13.21 -11.62
C GLU A 140 39.07 12.82 -10.50
N PRO A 141 39.44 12.97 -9.22
CA PRO A 141 38.62 12.46 -8.11
C PRO A 141 37.38 13.32 -7.82
N GLU A 142 37.45 14.63 -8.06
CA GLU A 142 36.42 15.60 -7.67
C GLU A 142 35.09 15.38 -8.43
N LEU A 143 35.17 15.07 -9.72
CA LEU A 143 34.00 14.90 -10.59
C LEU A 143 33.50 13.45 -10.67
N ARG A 144 34.31 12.50 -10.19
CA ARG A 144 34.10 11.06 -10.42
C ARG A 144 32.80 10.55 -9.82
N VAL A 145 32.51 10.93 -8.57
CA VAL A 145 31.31 10.45 -7.86
C VAL A 145 30.06 10.97 -8.53
N GLU A 146 30.04 12.25 -8.85
CA GLU A 146 28.92 12.92 -9.49
C GLU A 146 28.66 12.42 -10.91
N ALA A 147 29.71 12.27 -11.72
CA ALA A 147 29.61 11.69 -13.05
C ALA A 147 29.11 10.24 -12.99
N GLY A 148 29.52 9.49 -11.97
CA GLY A 148 29.03 8.14 -11.70
C GLY A 148 27.53 8.09 -11.40
N THR A 149 27.03 9.01 -10.58
CA THR A 149 25.60 9.13 -10.26
C THR A 149 24.80 9.45 -11.53
N PHE A 150 25.19 10.49 -12.28
CA PHE A 150 24.51 10.84 -13.53
C PHE A 150 24.55 9.70 -14.55
N LEU A 151 25.67 9.00 -14.67
CA LEU A 151 25.77 7.83 -15.54
C LEU A 151 24.76 6.75 -15.13
N CYS A 152 24.64 6.45 -13.83
CA CYS A 152 23.70 5.44 -13.35
C CYS A 152 22.24 5.85 -13.61
N ASP A 153 21.89 7.11 -13.33
CA ASP A 153 20.54 7.64 -13.54
C ASP A 153 20.15 7.54 -15.03
N ARG A 154 21.07 7.94 -15.93
CA ARG A 154 20.84 7.85 -17.37
C ARG A 154 20.77 6.42 -17.87
N LEU A 155 21.57 5.51 -17.32
CA LEU A 155 21.51 4.09 -17.68
C LEU A 155 20.22 3.42 -17.21
N ALA A 156 19.65 3.83 -16.07
CA ALA A 156 18.40 3.31 -15.55
C ALA A 156 17.17 3.72 -16.38
N GLU A 157 17.26 4.84 -17.12
CA GLU A 157 16.22 5.31 -18.04
C GLU A 157 16.25 4.60 -19.40
N LEU A 158 17.35 3.91 -19.74
CA LEU A 158 17.46 3.17 -20.99
C LEU A 158 16.73 1.83 -20.90
N ASP A 159 16.17 1.38 -22.02
CA ASP A 159 15.72 -0.01 -22.11
C ASP A 159 16.92 -0.98 -22.11
N GLU A 160 16.64 -2.26 -21.83
CA GLU A 160 17.68 -3.28 -21.70
C GLU A 160 18.49 -3.49 -23.00
N LYS A 161 17.89 -3.23 -24.17
CA LYS A 161 18.56 -3.38 -25.47
C LYS A 161 19.54 -2.25 -25.71
N ALA A 162 19.15 -1.01 -25.44
CA ALA A 162 19.97 0.18 -25.56
C ALA A 162 21.08 0.19 -24.51
N GLY A 163 20.78 -0.22 -23.27
CA GLY A 163 21.74 -0.29 -22.16
C GLY A 163 22.78 -1.40 -22.32
N LYS A 164 22.49 -2.47 -23.09
CA LYS A 164 23.37 -3.64 -23.23
C LYS A 164 24.81 -3.29 -23.60
N LYS A 165 24.99 -2.41 -24.60
CA LYS A 165 26.31 -1.99 -25.06
C LYS A 165 27.10 -1.30 -23.94
N TYR A 166 26.47 -0.35 -23.27
CA TYR A 166 27.09 0.38 -22.15
C TYR A 166 27.45 -0.55 -21.00
N ARG A 167 26.59 -1.51 -20.66
CA ARG A 167 26.88 -2.53 -19.65
C ARG A 167 28.10 -3.37 -20.03
N GLU A 168 28.22 -3.79 -21.29
CA GLU A 168 29.39 -4.55 -21.77
C GLU A 168 30.67 -3.71 -21.73
N ASP A 169 30.59 -2.43 -22.09
CA ASP A 169 31.73 -1.52 -22.04
C ASP A 169 32.18 -1.26 -20.60
N VAL A 170 31.24 -1.03 -19.68
CA VAL A 170 31.53 -0.91 -18.24
C VAL A 170 32.11 -2.22 -17.68
N TYR A 171 31.55 -3.37 -18.07
CA TYR A 171 32.06 -4.68 -17.64
C TYR A 171 33.52 -4.88 -18.08
N LYS A 172 33.86 -4.53 -19.33
CA LYS A 172 35.24 -4.59 -19.82
C LYS A 172 36.16 -3.67 -19.03
N LEU A 173 35.72 -2.46 -18.69
CA LEU A 173 36.52 -1.53 -17.87
C LEU A 173 36.78 -2.10 -16.47
N VAL A 174 35.73 -2.58 -15.79
CA VAL A 174 35.82 -3.18 -14.45
C VAL A 174 36.71 -4.42 -14.44
N LYS A 175 36.70 -5.23 -15.52
CA LYS A 175 37.50 -6.46 -15.65
C LYS A 175 38.82 -6.27 -16.41
N SER A 176 39.18 -5.05 -16.79
CA SER A 176 40.36 -4.77 -17.64
C SER A 176 41.71 -5.07 -16.99
N GLY A 177 41.74 -5.37 -15.69
CA GLY A 177 42.96 -5.59 -14.91
C GLY A 177 43.72 -4.30 -14.57
N LYS A 178 43.29 -3.14 -15.10
CA LYS A 178 43.76 -1.83 -14.64
C LYS A 178 43.28 -1.59 -13.21
N GLU A 179 44.17 -1.13 -12.35
CA GLU A 179 43.81 -0.72 -10.99
C GLU A 179 42.95 0.54 -11.06
N LEU A 180 41.66 0.38 -10.78
CA LEU A 180 40.70 1.48 -10.71
C LEU A 180 40.63 1.99 -9.27
N ALA A 181 40.47 3.31 -9.12
CA ALA A 181 40.13 3.88 -7.82
C ALA A 181 38.83 3.24 -7.26
N PRO A 182 38.70 3.06 -5.94
CA PRO A 182 37.52 2.41 -5.34
C PRO A 182 36.18 3.03 -5.76
N GLU A 183 36.12 4.35 -5.92
CA GLU A 183 34.92 5.08 -6.36
C GLU A 183 34.59 4.80 -7.82
N ALA A 184 35.61 4.72 -8.70
CA ALA A 184 35.43 4.36 -10.10
C ALA A 184 34.91 2.93 -10.25
N LEU A 185 35.49 2.01 -9.46
CA LEU A 185 35.02 0.63 -9.41
C LEU A 185 33.57 0.55 -8.90
N ALA A 186 33.24 1.28 -7.82
CA ALA A 186 31.88 1.36 -7.28
C ALA A 186 30.88 1.90 -8.32
N ASN A 187 31.24 2.95 -9.06
CA ASN A 187 30.44 3.49 -10.16
C ASN A 187 30.19 2.45 -11.25
N GLY A 188 31.21 1.67 -11.62
CA GLY A 188 31.04 0.59 -12.59
C GLY A 188 30.08 -0.49 -12.13
N LEU A 189 30.11 -0.87 -10.85
CA LEU A 189 29.16 -1.83 -10.29
C LEU A 189 27.73 -1.29 -10.29
N ARG A 190 27.53 -0.03 -9.89
CA ARG A 190 26.21 0.63 -9.93
C ARG A 190 25.67 0.75 -11.36
N ALA A 191 26.51 1.17 -12.30
CA ALA A 191 26.14 1.30 -13.71
C ALA A 191 25.72 -0.05 -14.33
N MET A 192 26.46 -1.13 -14.02
CA MET A 192 26.08 -2.48 -14.46
C MET A 192 24.75 -2.94 -13.86
N ALA A 193 24.52 -2.66 -12.57
CA ALA A 193 23.27 -3.00 -11.88
C ALA A 193 22.07 -2.20 -12.42
N ALA A 194 22.26 -0.91 -12.72
CA ALA A 194 21.24 -0.02 -13.28
C ALA A 194 20.69 -0.52 -14.62
N VAL A 195 21.56 -1.09 -15.48
CA VAL A 195 21.12 -1.70 -16.74
C VAL A 195 20.50 -3.08 -16.51
N SER A 196 21.18 -3.96 -15.76
CA SER A 196 20.66 -5.30 -15.47
C SER A 196 21.40 -5.96 -14.31
N ALA A 197 20.78 -5.96 -13.13
CA ALA A 197 21.26 -6.69 -11.95
C ALA A 197 21.36 -8.20 -12.21
N ALA A 198 20.39 -8.78 -12.94
CA ALA A 198 20.36 -10.21 -13.24
C ALA A 198 21.57 -10.67 -14.07
N GLN A 199 21.93 -9.92 -15.12
CA GLN A 199 23.09 -10.24 -15.96
C GLN A 199 24.42 -9.94 -15.25
N SER A 200 24.43 -8.99 -14.32
CA SER A 200 25.64 -8.55 -13.59
C SER A 200 25.87 -9.30 -12.28
N ARG A 201 24.90 -10.13 -11.85
CA ARG A 201 24.86 -10.82 -10.55
C ARG A 201 26.18 -11.49 -10.16
N ALA A 202 26.79 -12.28 -11.05
CA ALA A 202 28.02 -13.00 -10.73
C ALA A 202 29.19 -12.05 -10.42
N THR A 203 29.26 -10.93 -11.15
CA THR A 203 30.29 -9.91 -10.94
C THR A 203 30.03 -9.17 -9.64
N LEU A 204 28.79 -8.75 -9.39
CA LEU A 204 28.40 -8.08 -8.16
C LEU A 204 28.71 -8.94 -6.93
N LEU A 205 28.35 -10.24 -6.96
CA LEU A 205 28.70 -11.17 -5.88
C LEU A 205 30.21 -11.29 -5.65
N SER A 206 31.04 -11.28 -6.70
CA SER A 206 32.50 -11.32 -6.51
C SER A 206 33.04 -10.09 -5.79
N TYR A 207 32.51 -8.90 -6.10
CA TYR A 207 32.93 -7.64 -5.46
C TYR A 207 32.28 -7.39 -4.10
N ALA A 208 31.25 -8.16 -3.72
CA ALA A 208 30.64 -8.11 -2.39
C ALA A 208 31.49 -8.83 -1.31
N GLN A 209 32.44 -9.67 -1.72
CA GLN A 209 33.25 -10.50 -0.82
C GLN A 209 34.15 -9.68 0.13
N PRO A 210 34.52 -10.24 1.29
CA PRO A 210 35.55 -9.68 2.15
C PRO A 210 36.87 -9.50 1.38
N GLY A 211 37.53 -8.35 1.54
CA GLY A 211 38.79 -8.03 0.86
C GLY A 211 38.69 -6.86 -0.13
N HIS A 212 37.48 -6.49 -0.54
CA HIS A 212 37.25 -5.28 -1.33
C HIS A 212 37.02 -4.04 -0.44
N PRO A 213 37.34 -2.82 -0.93
CA PRO A 213 37.07 -1.57 -0.20
C PRO A 213 35.59 -1.40 0.17
N PRO A 214 35.27 -0.72 1.30
CA PRO A 214 33.89 -0.58 1.75
C PRO A 214 32.92 -0.01 0.70
N VAL A 215 33.30 1.07 0.02
CA VAL A 215 32.48 1.71 -1.03
C VAL A 215 32.18 0.78 -2.21
N VAL A 216 33.10 -0.12 -2.54
CA VAL A 216 32.94 -1.12 -3.61
C VAL A 216 31.96 -2.20 -3.18
N ARG A 217 32.11 -2.71 -1.95
CA ARG A 217 31.19 -3.71 -1.38
C ARG A 217 29.78 -3.16 -1.26
N GLN A 218 29.64 -1.89 -0.83
CA GLN A 218 28.34 -1.21 -0.77
C GLN A 218 27.67 -1.16 -2.14
N ALA A 219 28.40 -0.73 -3.17
CA ALA A 219 27.88 -0.68 -4.54
C ALA A 219 27.52 -2.06 -5.08
N ALA A 220 28.35 -3.07 -4.81
CA ALA A 220 28.09 -4.45 -5.19
C ALA A 220 26.79 -4.98 -4.57
N LEU A 221 26.62 -4.80 -3.25
CA LEU A 221 25.47 -5.30 -2.50
C LEU A 221 24.19 -4.55 -2.86
N LEU A 222 24.21 -3.22 -2.96
CA LEU A 222 23.05 -2.46 -3.44
C LEU A 222 22.68 -2.83 -4.88
N GLY A 223 23.68 -3.09 -5.73
CA GLY A 223 23.44 -3.54 -7.10
C GLY A 223 22.80 -4.93 -7.21
N LEU A 224 22.76 -5.71 -6.13
CA LEU A 224 22.05 -6.99 -6.05
C LEU A 224 20.58 -6.83 -5.65
N GLU A 225 20.10 -5.61 -5.41
CA GLU A 225 18.69 -5.36 -5.15
C GLU A 225 17.82 -5.92 -6.29
N ASN A 226 16.80 -6.71 -5.95
CA ASN A 226 15.91 -7.43 -6.88
C ASN A 226 16.61 -8.47 -7.79
N ALA A 227 17.90 -8.77 -7.59
CA ALA A 227 18.53 -9.87 -8.30
C ALA A 227 17.97 -11.20 -7.79
N SER A 228 17.61 -12.11 -8.71
CA SER A 228 17.29 -13.48 -8.33
C SER A 228 18.56 -14.15 -7.79
N LEU A 229 18.61 -14.50 -6.51
CA LEU A 229 19.74 -15.20 -5.89
C LEU A 229 19.41 -16.69 -5.75
N THR A 230 20.42 -17.56 -5.83
CA THR A 230 20.25 -18.97 -5.43
C THR A 230 20.31 -19.09 -3.91
N ALA A 231 19.71 -20.14 -3.33
CA ALA A 231 19.77 -20.38 -1.89
C ALA A 231 21.21 -20.35 -1.31
N ALA A 232 22.21 -20.85 -2.05
CA ALA A 232 23.61 -20.81 -1.63
C ALA A 232 24.22 -19.39 -1.64
N GLN A 233 23.81 -18.56 -2.60
CA GLN A 233 24.22 -17.14 -2.67
C GLN A 233 23.56 -16.37 -1.52
N SER A 234 22.27 -16.60 -1.27
CA SER A 234 21.55 -16.00 -0.14
C SER A 234 22.19 -16.38 1.20
N ASP A 235 22.57 -17.64 1.39
CA ASP A 235 23.29 -18.09 2.59
C ASP A 235 24.64 -17.37 2.78
N THR A 236 25.36 -17.15 1.69
CA THR A 236 26.63 -16.42 1.72
C THR A 236 26.42 -14.97 2.14
N LEU A 237 25.40 -14.30 1.58
CA LEU A 237 25.05 -12.92 1.96
C LEU A 237 24.53 -12.83 3.40
N LEU A 238 23.75 -13.80 3.86
CA LEU A 238 23.37 -13.90 5.29
C LEU A 238 24.63 -13.94 6.17
N GLY A 239 25.71 -14.58 5.70
CA GLY A 239 27.07 -14.50 6.24
C GLY A 239 27.50 -13.08 6.63
N TYR A 240 27.28 -12.12 5.73
CA TYR A 240 27.74 -10.73 5.88
C TYR A 240 26.96 -9.93 6.92
N LEU A 241 25.81 -10.42 7.39
CA LEU A 241 25.05 -9.75 8.45
C LEU A 241 25.74 -9.80 9.82
N ASP A 242 26.73 -10.68 9.98
CA ASP A 242 27.56 -10.78 11.20
C ASP A 242 28.74 -9.79 11.21
N GLU A 243 28.97 -9.07 10.11
CA GLU A 243 30.08 -8.13 10.00
C GLU A 243 29.87 -6.85 10.81
N ALA A 244 30.99 -6.23 11.22
CA ALA A 244 30.97 -5.00 12.00
C ALA A 244 30.55 -3.77 11.19
N ASP A 245 30.88 -3.70 9.89
CA ASP A 245 30.59 -2.54 9.03
C ASP A 245 29.10 -2.44 8.68
N GLN A 246 28.41 -1.59 9.42
CA GLN A 246 26.97 -1.40 9.27
C GLN A 246 26.59 -0.61 8.02
N VAL A 247 27.44 0.32 7.59
CA VAL A 247 27.11 1.31 6.57
C VAL A 247 27.30 0.71 5.19
N HIS A 248 28.40 0.00 4.97
CA HIS A 248 28.80 -0.44 3.64
C HIS A 248 28.49 -1.92 3.37
N VAL A 249 28.25 -2.72 4.40
CA VAL A 249 28.04 -4.16 4.24
C VAL A 249 26.67 -4.56 4.73
N VAL A 250 26.40 -4.41 6.03
CA VAL A 250 25.20 -5.02 6.62
C VAL A 250 23.91 -4.42 6.08
N LYS A 251 23.77 -3.09 6.06
CA LYS A 251 22.56 -2.43 5.51
C LYS A 251 22.36 -2.71 4.02
N PRO A 252 23.38 -2.57 3.14
CA PRO A 252 23.28 -2.99 1.75
C PRO A 252 22.93 -4.47 1.56
N CYS A 253 23.46 -5.35 2.40
CA CYS A 253 23.14 -6.78 2.35
C CYS A 253 21.66 -7.05 2.68
N LEU A 254 21.11 -6.34 3.68
CA LEU A 254 19.67 -6.41 3.97
C LEU A 254 18.80 -5.94 2.79
N VAL A 255 19.25 -4.94 2.04
CA VAL A 255 18.57 -4.48 0.81
C VAL A 255 18.65 -5.57 -0.27
N ALA A 256 19.84 -6.14 -0.50
CA ALA A 256 20.04 -7.21 -1.48
C ALA A 256 19.18 -8.45 -1.22
N LEU A 257 18.99 -8.80 0.06
CA LEU A 257 18.23 -9.98 0.47
C LEU A 257 16.72 -9.72 0.61
N ARG A 258 16.26 -8.47 0.47
CA ARG A 258 14.86 -8.12 0.67
C ARG A 258 13.99 -8.75 -0.43
N GLY A 259 12.87 -9.33 -0.02
CA GLY A 259 11.91 -9.96 -0.94
C GLY A 259 12.34 -11.35 -1.43
N HIS A 260 13.50 -11.85 -1.04
CA HIS A 260 13.94 -13.20 -1.34
C HIS A 260 13.23 -14.23 -0.45
N ASP A 261 12.81 -15.35 -1.04
CA ASP A 261 11.99 -16.37 -0.40
C ASP A 261 12.56 -17.80 -0.49
N ASP A 262 13.58 -18.03 -1.32
CA ASP A 262 14.24 -19.32 -1.48
C ASP A 262 15.41 -19.48 -0.49
N TRP A 263 15.09 -19.95 0.71
CA TRP A 263 16.05 -20.17 1.78
C TRP A 263 16.44 -21.64 1.93
N SER A 264 17.74 -21.89 2.06
CA SER A 264 18.23 -23.22 2.41
C SER A 264 17.89 -23.57 3.88
N ARG A 265 18.09 -24.83 4.27
CA ARG A 265 17.96 -25.24 5.69
C ARG A 265 18.93 -24.49 6.61
N SER A 266 20.16 -24.24 6.16
CA SER A 266 21.14 -23.43 6.91
C SER A 266 20.71 -21.97 7.00
N GLY A 267 20.18 -21.41 5.91
CA GLY A 267 19.63 -20.05 5.87
C GLY A 267 18.50 -19.87 6.87
N ILE A 268 17.52 -20.78 6.90
CA ILE A 268 16.41 -20.76 7.87
C ILE A 268 16.93 -20.82 9.31
N LYS A 269 17.94 -21.65 9.58
CA LYS A 269 18.58 -21.70 10.92
C LYS A 269 19.19 -20.34 11.28
N LYS A 270 19.92 -19.71 10.36
CA LYS A 270 20.53 -18.41 10.59
C LYS A 270 19.51 -17.29 10.76
N LEU A 271 18.44 -17.26 9.96
CA LEU A 271 17.33 -16.32 10.13
C LEU A 271 16.67 -16.46 11.51
N ARG A 272 16.54 -17.69 12.02
CA ARG A 272 16.05 -17.93 13.39
C ARG A 272 16.99 -17.34 14.44
N ASP A 273 18.30 -17.51 14.28
CA ASP A 273 19.29 -16.95 15.19
C ASP A 273 19.23 -15.40 15.21
N LEU A 274 18.97 -14.76 14.06
CA LEU A 274 18.80 -13.30 13.95
C LEU A 274 17.62 -12.75 14.75
N LEU A 275 16.60 -13.55 15.06
CA LEU A 275 15.48 -13.11 15.91
C LEU A 275 15.90 -12.83 17.35
N SER A 276 17.01 -13.42 17.79
CA SER A 276 17.63 -13.15 19.09
C SER A 276 18.54 -11.93 19.09
N SER A 277 18.76 -11.30 17.92
CA SER A 277 19.61 -10.10 17.80
C SER A 277 19.10 -8.97 18.67
N ARG A 278 19.98 -8.11 19.17
CA ARG A 278 19.56 -6.87 19.87
C ARG A 278 19.00 -5.83 18.91
N ARG A 279 19.24 -5.98 17.61
CA ARG A 279 18.89 -5.03 16.57
C ARG A 279 17.50 -5.31 16.01
N GLU A 280 16.63 -4.31 16.05
CA GLU A 280 15.23 -4.45 15.59
C GLU A 280 15.14 -4.70 14.08
N GLU A 281 15.97 -4.01 13.28
CA GLU A 281 16.05 -4.20 11.82
C GLU A 281 16.32 -5.67 11.44
N MET A 282 17.18 -6.36 12.20
CA MET A 282 17.52 -7.76 11.97
C MET A 282 16.37 -8.70 12.29
N LYS A 283 15.64 -8.42 13.38
CA LYS A 283 14.45 -9.20 13.73
C LYS A 283 13.37 -9.05 12.67
N LEU A 284 13.11 -7.81 12.24
CA LEU A 284 12.10 -7.53 11.24
C LEU A 284 12.44 -8.23 9.91
N PHE A 285 13.68 -8.08 9.45
CA PHE A 285 14.17 -8.78 8.27
C PHE A 285 14.00 -10.30 8.39
N ALA A 286 14.42 -10.89 9.50
CA ALA A 286 14.31 -12.34 9.71
C ALA A 286 12.84 -12.83 9.70
N LEU A 287 11.93 -12.08 10.33
CA LEU A 287 10.50 -12.40 10.31
C LEU A 287 9.93 -12.32 8.89
N GLN A 288 10.28 -11.30 8.12
CA GLN A 288 9.82 -11.11 6.74
C GLN A 288 10.40 -12.17 5.80
N ALA A 289 11.70 -12.46 5.90
CA ALA A 289 12.38 -13.47 5.09
C ALA A 289 11.78 -14.87 5.28
N MET A 290 11.40 -15.24 6.51
CA MET A 290 10.82 -16.55 6.79
C MET A 290 9.31 -16.67 6.48
N GLN A 291 8.65 -15.62 5.96
CA GLN A 291 7.18 -15.57 5.86
C GLN A 291 6.56 -16.72 5.05
N ASN A 292 7.27 -17.20 4.02
CA ASN A 292 6.81 -18.28 3.15
C ASN A 292 7.16 -19.68 3.67
N THR A 293 7.89 -19.77 4.80
CA THR A 293 8.38 -21.04 5.34
C THR A 293 7.26 -21.81 6.05
N GLN A 294 6.84 -22.93 5.45
CA GLN A 294 5.77 -23.79 5.97
C GLN A 294 6.26 -24.75 7.06
N SER A 295 6.44 -24.25 8.28
CA SER A 295 6.91 -25.04 9.43
C SER A 295 6.17 -24.70 10.72
N GLU A 296 5.86 -25.72 11.53
CA GLU A 296 5.28 -25.54 12.87
C GLU A 296 6.24 -24.83 13.83
N GLU A 297 7.55 -25.06 13.71
CA GLU A 297 8.55 -24.38 14.54
C GLU A 297 8.53 -22.86 14.27
N VAL A 298 8.47 -22.50 13.00
CA VAL A 298 8.41 -21.10 12.56
C VAL A 298 7.08 -20.46 12.97
N ALA A 299 5.96 -21.20 12.91
CA ALA A 299 4.69 -20.73 13.43
C ALA A 299 4.76 -20.40 14.94
N LYS A 300 5.41 -21.24 15.77
CA LYS A 300 5.59 -20.98 17.21
C LYS A 300 6.36 -19.69 17.47
N ILE A 301 7.37 -19.41 16.64
CA ILE A 301 8.15 -18.19 16.73
C ILE A 301 7.26 -16.96 16.47
N TYR A 302 6.50 -16.96 15.37
CA TYR A 302 5.59 -15.85 15.07
C TYR A 302 4.52 -15.66 16.14
N MET A 303 4.02 -16.73 16.72
CA MET A 303 3.08 -16.66 17.85
C MET A 303 3.67 -15.91 19.06
N GLY A 304 4.97 -16.03 19.32
CA GLY A 304 5.67 -15.27 20.35
C GLY A 304 5.79 -13.76 20.05
N HIS A 305 5.77 -13.38 18.77
CA HIS A 305 5.86 -11.98 18.32
C HIS A 305 4.50 -11.30 18.10
N LEU A 306 3.38 -12.02 18.18
CA LEU A 306 2.04 -11.44 18.02
C LEU A 306 1.76 -10.34 19.04
N THR A 307 2.24 -10.47 20.28
CA THR A 307 2.05 -9.47 21.34
C THR A 307 3.27 -8.57 21.52
N SER A 308 4.10 -8.44 20.49
CA SER A 308 5.24 -7.51 20.53
C SER A 308 4.73 -6.08 20.72
N SER A 309 5.44 -5.29 21.53
CA SER A 309 5.18 -3.84 21.68
C SER A 309 5.52 -3.04 20.42
N LYS A 310 6.20 -3.66 19.45
CA LYS A 310 6.62 -3.04 18.20
C LYS A 310 5.62 -3.36 17.07
N PRO A 311 4.94 -2.35 16.51
CA PRO A 311 3.92 -2.55 15.47
C PRO A 311 4.44 -3.31 14.24
N ASP A 312 5.65 -3.02 13.78
CA ASP A 312 6.20 -3.64 12.56
C ASP A 312 6.46 -5.15 12.73
N LEU A 313 6.98 -5.55 13.90
CA LEU A 313 7.22 -6.97 14.21
C LEU A 313 5.89 -7.72 14.39
N GLN A 314 4.91 -7.09 15.03
CA GLN A 314 3.57 -7.64 15.16
C GLN A 314 2.90 -7.82 13.79
N ALA A 315 2.97 -6.81 12.91
CA ALA A 315 2.41 -6.88 11.56
C ALA A 315 3.06 -7.99 10.73
N ALA A 316 4.39 -8.09 10.75
CA ALA A 316 5.13 -9.15 10.08
C ALA A 316 4.75 -10.55 10.61
N ALA A 317 4.58 -10.70 11.93
CA ALA A 317 4.17 -11.96 12.53
C ALA A 317 2.74 -12.37 12.13
N ILE A 318 1.79 -11.43 12.10
CA ILE A 318 0.41 -11.69 11.65
C ILE A 318 0.41 -12.15 10.19
N GLN A 319 1.10 -11.41 9.32
CA GLN A 319 1.17 -11.73 7.89
C GLN A 319 1.81 -13.10 7.66
N ALA A 320 2.91 -13.41 8.36
CA ALA A 320 3.57 -14.69 8.20
C ALA A 320 2.75 -15.87 8.74
N LEU A 321 2.01 -15.68 9.84
CA LEU A 321 1.05 -16.67 10.33
C LEU A 321 -0.11 -16.88 9.35
N GLY A 322 -0.56 -15.83 8.66
CA GLY A 322 -1.57 -15.91 7.59
C GLY A 322 -1.13 -16.72 6.37
N HIS A 323 0.17 -16.73 6.05
CA HIS A 323 0.70 -17.55 4.95
C HIS A 323 1.11 -18.97 5.37
N ASN A 324 1.33 -19.23 6.66
CA ASN A 324 1.80 -20.53 7.14
C ASN A 324 0.64 -21.49 7.43
N ALA A 325 0.38 -22.42 6.51
CA ALA A 325 -0.63 -23.46 6.60
C ALA A 325 -0.50 -24.36 7.84
N LYS A 326 0.74 -24.58 8.32
CA LYS A 326 1.00 -25.41 9.50
C LYS A 326 0.64 -24.70 10.81
N ALA A 327 0.37 -23.39 10.77
CA ALA A 327 -0.05 -22.62 11.93
C ALA A 327 -1.53 -22.79 12.29
N VAL A 328 -2.38 -23.25 11.35
CA VAL A 328 -3.85 -23.28 11.51
C VAL A 328 -4.30 -24.00 12.77
N ALA A 329 -3.80 -25.21 13.03
CA ALA A 329 -4.18 -25.99 14.20
C ALA A 329 -3.82 -25.28 15.53
N MET A 330 -2.66 -24.62 15.55
CA MET A 330 -2.19 -23.85 16.71
C MET A 330 -3.02 -22.59 16.91
N LEU A 331 -3.27 -21.83 15.84
CA LEU A 331 -4.09 -20.62 15.87
C LEU A 331 -5.51 -20.93 16.36
N LEU A 332 -6.14 -21.98 15.83
CA LEU A 332 -7.46 -22.42 16.29
C LEU A 332 -7.47 -22.72 17.79
N LYS A 333 -6.48 -23.49 18.28
CA LYS A 333 -6.35 -23.82 19.70
C LYS A 333 -6.15 -22.56 20.56
N SER A 334 -5.31 -21.63 20.10
CA SER A 334 -5.06 -20.37 20.80
C SER A 334 -6.30 -19.48 20.84
N VAL A 335 -7.01 -19.31 19.73
CA VAL A 335 -8.28 -18.56 19.66
C VAL A 335 -9.34 -19.17 20.59
N GLN A 336 -9.39 -20.50 20.71
CA GLN A 336 -10.32 -21.19 21.62
C GLN A 336 -9.97 -21.08 23.10
N ALA A 337 -8.71 -20.79 23.44
CA ALA A 337 -8.28 -20.60 24.83
C ALA A 337 -8.26 -19.12 25.25
N GLU A 338 -8.13 -18.19 24.31
CA GLU A 338 -7.83 -16.78 24.59
C GLU A 338 -8.99 -16.04 25.27
N ARG A 339 -8.69 -15.23 26.29
CA ARG A 339 -9.69 -14.44 27.03
C ARG A 339 -9.44 -12.93 26.92
N ASN A 340 -8.27 -12.52 26.47
CA ASN A 340 -7.93 -11.13 26.24
C ASN A 340 -8.42 -10.69 24.84
N ALA A 341 -9.14 -9.57 24.77
CA ALA A 341 -9.72 -9.04 23.53
C ALA A 341 -8.65 -8.67 22.49
N ASP A 342 -7.61 -7.94 22.88
CA ASP A 342 -6.53 -7.53 21.97
C ASP A 342 -5.85 -8.74 21.33
N LYS A 343 -5.50 -9.73 22.14
CA LYS A 343 -4.85 -10.95 21.65
C LYS A 343 -5.79 -11.79 20.79
N ALA A 344 -7.08 -11.87 21.14
CA ALA A 344 -8.07 -12.53 20.29
C ALA A 344 -8.19 -11.84 18.92
N ARG A 345 -8.12 -10.50 18.86
CA ARG A 345 -8.17 -9.71 17.63
C ARG A 345 -6.96 -10.00 16.73
N LEU A 346 -5.77 -10.10 17.31
CA LEU A 346 -4.54 -10.41 16.58
C LEU A 346 -4.55 -11.85 16.02
N LEU A 347 -4.96 -12.82 16.84
CA LEU A 347 -5.05 -14.22 16.43
C LEU A 347 -6.09 -14.45 15.33
N THR A 348 -7.27 -13.85 15.48
CA THR A 348 -8.33 -13.96 14.47
C THR A 348 -7.94 -13.30 13.17
N ARG A 349 -7.23 -12.16 13.20
CA ARG A 349 -6.71 -11.51 11.98
C ARG A 349 -5.79 -12.43 11.18
N ALA A 350 -4.85 -13.12 11.82
CA ALA A 350 -3.99 -14.08 11.14
C ALA A 350 -4.77 -15.31 10.61
N LEU A 351 -5.84 -15.71 11.30
CA LEU A 351 -6.63 -16.88 10.93
C LEU A 351 -7.58 -16.63 9.75
N VAL A 352 -7.98 -15.38 9.50
CA VAL A 352 -8.85 -15.00 8.36
C VAL A 352 -8.21 -15.36 7.02
N ASP A 353 -6.89 -15.21 6.89
CA ASP A 353 -6.15 -15.53 5.66
C ASP A 353 -6.22 -17.03 5.31
N HIS A 354 -6.62 -17.87 6.26
CA HIS A 354 -6.82 -19.31 6.07
C HIS A 354 -8.27 -19.73 5.81
N LYS A 355 -9.19 -18.79 5.52
CA LYS A 355 -10.64 -19.07 5.40
C LYS A 355 -10.98 -20.30 4.55
N ASP A 356 -10.30 -20.50 3.42
CA ASP A 356 -10.58 -21.58 2.46
C ASP A 356 -10.14 -22.96 2.97
N ARG A 357 -9.31 -23.00 4.03
CA ARG A 357 -8.79 -24.21 4.66
C ARG A 357 -9.59 -24.62 5.90
N LEU A 358 -10.43 -23.74 6.42
CA LEU A 358 -11.16 -23.94 7.67
C LEU A 358 -12.43 -24.76 7.43
N LYS A 359 -12.50 -25.92 8.06
CA LYS A 359 -13.67 -26.81 7.95
C LYS A 359 -14.75 -26.41 8.98
N PRO A 360 -16.05 -26.62 8.68
CA PRO A 360 -17.12 -26.34 9.64
C PRO A 360 -16.91 -26.97 11.02
N ALA A 361 -16.44 -28.22 11.07
CA ALA A 361 -16.14 -28.92 12.31
C ALA A 361 -15.09 -28.24 13.21
N GLN A 362 -14.19 -27.44 12.62
CA GLN A 362 -13.19 -26.66 13.37
C GLN A 362 -13.76 -25.31 13.85
N LEU A 363 -14.79 -24.81 13.19
CA LEU A 363 -15.44 -23.52 13.46
C LEU A 363 -16.57 -23.65 14.49
N THR A 364 -17.27 -24.79 14.55
CA THR A 364 -18.35 -25.02 15.54
C THR A 364 -17.90 -24.77 16.98
N PRO A 365 -16.74 -25.26 17.47
CA PRO A 365 -16.28 -24.93 18.83
C PRO A 365 -16.04 -23.42 19.06
N ILE A 366 -15.65 -22.70 18.01
CA ILE A 366 -15.46 -21.24 18.06
C ILE A 366 -16.81 -20.53 18.08
N ALA A 367 -17.79 -20.97 17.30
CA ALA A 367 -19.16 -20.47 17.32
C ALA A 367 -19.82 -20.69 18.68
N ASP A 368 -19.66 -21.88 19.25
CA ASP A 368 -20.11 -22.19 20.60
C ASP A 368 -19.53 -21.22 21.62
N ARG A 369 -18.22 -20.96 21.54
CA ARG A 369 -17.53 -20.05 22.45
C ARG A 369 -17.95 -18.59 22.23
N CYS A 370 -18.07 -18.16 20.98
CA CYS A 370 -18.59 -16.85 20.59
C CYS A 370 -19.94 -16.61 21.24
N GLY A 371 -20.89 -17.54 21.09
CA GLY A 371 -22.21 -17.41 21.69
C GLY A 371 -22.22 -17.45 23.23
N LYS A 372 -21.22 -18.05 23.90
CA LYS A 372 -21.09 -17.93 25.36
C LYS A 372 -20.68 -16.50 25.73
N HIS A 373 -19.62 -15.99 25.10
CA HIS A 373 -19.10 -14.64 25.38
C HIS A 373 -20.08 -13.54 25.00
N LEU A 374 -20.83 -13.68 23.91
CA LEU A 374 -21.90 -12.75 23.53
C LEU A 374 -23.05 -12.75 24.55
N ALA A 375 -23.45 -13.92 25.06
CA ALA A 375 -24.45 -14.00 26.13
C ALA A 375 -23.97 -13.26 27.39
N ASP A 376 -22.70 -13.44 27.76
CA ASP A 376 -22.06 -12.80 28.91
C ASP A 376 -21.78 -11.30 28.69
N GLY A 377 -21.85 -10.80 27.45
CA GLY A 377 -21.56 -9.41 27.10
C GLY A 377 -20.05 -9.08 27.05
N ALA A 378 -19.21 -10.08 26.81
CA ALA A 378 -17.77 -9.92 26.71
C ALA A 378 -17.33 -9.49 25.29
N GLU A 379 -16.40 -8.53 25.20
CA GLU A 379 -15.86 -8.02 23.92
C GLU A 379 -15.26 -9.12 23.03
N VAL A 380 -14.66 -10.15 23.64
CA VAL A 380 -14.15 -11.33 22.91
C VAL A 380 -15.25 -11.98 22.06
N GLY A 381 -16.50 -11.96 22.52
CA GLY A 381 -17.64 -12.48 21.76
C GLY A 381 -17.84 -11.76 20.44
N GLU A 382 -17.71 -10.43 20.43
CA GLU A 382 -17.84 -9.59 19.22
C GLU A 382 -16.69 -9.87 18.24
N ILE A 383 -15.46 -9.98 18.75
CA ILE A 383 -14.28 -10.29 17.93
C ILE A 383 -14.42 -11.67 17.27
N LEU A 384 -14.88 -12.67 18.02
CA LEU A 384 -15.12 -14.01 17.48
C LEU A 384 -16.28 -14.01 16.47
N LEU A 385 -17.32 -13.19 16.71
CA LEU A 385 -18.41 -13.04 15.75
C LEU A 385 -17.89 -12.45 14.45
N ASP A 386 -17.18 -11.34 14.48
CA ASP A 386 -16.59 -10.69 13.30
C ASP A 386 -15.70 -11.66 12.51
N PHE A 387 -14.89 -12.47 13.21
CA PHE A 387 -14.10 -13.53 12.59
C PHE A 387 -14.97 -14.56 11.88
N LEU A 388 -15.96 -15.13 12.57
CA LEU A 388 -16.86 -16.14 12.01
C LEU A 388 -17.66 -15.59 10.82
N MET A 389 -18.10 -14.33 10.90
CA MET A 389 -18.82 -13.66 9.80
C MET A 389 -17.98 -13.53 8.53
N ARG A 390 -16.66 -13.30 8.66
CA ARG A 390 -15.73 -13.20 7.52
C ARG A 390 -15.36 -14.56 6.92
N VAL A 391 -15.35 -15.62 7.73
CA VAL A 391 -14.91 -16.96 7.31
C VAL A 391 -16.09 -17.80 6.83
N ASN A 392 -17.17 -17.88 7.59
CA ASN A 392 -18.35 -18.68 7.28
C ASN A 392 -19.59 -18.11 7.98
N SER A 393 -20.20 -17.11 7.34
CA SER A 393 -21.39 -16.42 7.84
C SER A 393 -22.60 -17.35 8.02
N ALA A 394 -22.81 -18.29 7.12
CA ALA A 394 -23.94 -19.23 7.17
C ALA A 394 -23.87 -20.15 8.39
N LEU A 395 -22.69 -20.72 8.67
CA LEU A 395 -22.46 -21.53 9.87
C LEU A 395 -22.63 -20.68 11.14
N ALA A 396 -22.03 -19.48 11.16
CA ALA A 396 -22.13 -18.58 12.30
C ALA A 396 -23.59 -18.26 12.65
N CYS A 397 -24.39 -17.91 11.64
CA CYS A 397 -25.82 -17.63 11.83
C CYS A 397 -26.57 -18.86 12.36
N THR A 398 -26.36 -20.03 11.74
CA THR A 398 -27.05 -21.27 12.12
C THR A 398 -26.77 -21.62 13.59
N GLU A 399 -25.50 -21.73 13.98
CA GLU A 399 -25.07 -22.12 15.32
C GLU A 399 -25.51 -21.10 16.40
N LEU A 400 -25.38 -19.80 16.10
CA LEU A 400 -25.71 -18.75 17.06
C LEU A 400 -27.22 -18.55 17.22
N VAL A 401 -28.01 -18.70 16.14
CA VAL A 401 -29.48 -18.71 16.23
C VAL A 401 -29.96 -19.92 17.02
N GLU A 402 -29.44 -21.13 16.73
CA GLU A 402 -29.78 -22.33 17.51
C GLU A 402 -29.49 -22.14 19.00
N LYS A 403 -28.35 -21.56 19.33
CA LYS A 403 -27.97 -21.26 20.70
C LYS A 403 -28.90 -20.24 21.35
N ALA A 404 -29.26 -19.17 20.66
CA ALA A 404 -30.23 -18.20 21.15
C ALA A 404 -31.60 -18.84 21.38
N VAL A 405 -32.04 -19.76 20.52
CA VAL A 405 -33.29 -20.53 20.70
C VAL A 405 -33.21 -21.41 21.95
N ARG A 406 -32.08 -22.09 22.19
CA ARG A 406 -31.89 -22.89 23.42
C ARG A 406 -31.94 -22.02 24.68
N LEU A 407 -31.30 -20.85 24.65
CA LEU A 407 -31.36 -19.88 25.76
C LEU A 407 -32.78 -19.34 25.98
N ARG A 408 -33.51 -18.99 24.90
CA ARG A 408 -34.91 -18.57 24.96
C ARG A 408 -35.78 -19.62 25.63
N ARG A 409 -35.69 -20.89 25.19
CA ARG A 409 -36.43 -22.02 25.78
C ARG A 409 -36.09 -22.23 27.26
N ALA A 410 -34.87 -21.92 27.66
CA ALA A 410 -34.42 -21.93 29.05
C ALA A 410 -34.79 -20.65 29.84
N ARG A 411 -35.66 -19.77 29.30
CA ARG A 411 -36.08 -18.47 29.90
C ARG A 411 -34.93 -17.47 30.12
N LYS A 412 -33.77 -17.68 29.49
CA LYS A 412 -32.62 -16.74 29.49
C LYS A 412 -32.76 -15.72 28.35
N LEU A 413 -33.79 -14.89 28.45
CA LEU A 413 -34.22 -14.01 27.35
C LEU A 413 -33.22 -12.87 27.08
N VAL A 414 -32.56 -12.33 28.10
CA VAL A 414 -31.59 -11.24 27.94
C VAL A 414 -30.39 -11.71 27.14
N GLU A 415 -29.86 -12.88 27.46
CA GLU A 415 -28.73 -13.52 26.80
C GLU A 415 -29.09 -13.92 25.36
N ALA A 416 -30.28 -14.51 25.15
CA ALA A 416 -30.78 -14.83 23.82
C ALA A 416 -30.89 -13.57 22.93
N LEU A 417 -31.44 -12.49 23.48
CA LEU A 417 -31.57 -11.22 22.76
C LEU A 417 -30.23 -10.57 22.44
N ARG A 418 -29.25 -10.62 23.34
CA ARG A 418 -27.90 -10.11 23.06
C ARG A 418 -27.31 -10.77 21.81
N ILE A 419 -27.31 -12.11 21.76
CA ILE A 419 -26.80 -12.86 20.60
C ILE A 419 -27.54 -12.44 19.32
N LEU A 420 -28.88 -12.47 19.34
CA LEU A 420 -29.70 -12.17 18.15
C LEU A 420 -29.56 -10.71 17.70
N MET A 421 -29.39 -9.76 18.62
CA MET A 421 -29.13 -8.36 18.29
C MET A 421 -27.77 -8.16 17.63
N HIS A 422 -26.72 -8.85 18.09
CA HIS A 422 -25.41 -8.78 17.43
C HIS A 422 -25.46 -9.37 16.01
N LEU A 423 -26.19 -10.46 15.80
CA LEU A 423 -26.42 -11.01 14.47
C LEU A 423 -27.27 -10.10 13.58
N ALA A 424 -28.28 -9.42 14.15
CA ALA A 424 -29.06 -8.45 13.40
C ALA A 424 -28.20 -7.25 12.94
N LYS A 425 -27.30 -6.76 13.81
CA LYS A 425 -26.34 -5.70 13.47
C LYS A 425 -25.37 -6.09 12.36
N SER A 426 -25.02 -7.38 12.24
CA SER A 426 -24.13 -7.84 11.17
C SER A 426 -24.82 -7.95 9.80
N GLY A 427 -26.15 -7.77 9.72
CA GLY A 427 -26.91 -7.75 8.46
C GLY A 427 -27.10 -9.12 7.80
N THR A 428 -26.70 -10.20 8.46
CA THR A 428 -26.71 -11.57 7.89
C THR A 428 -27.82 -12.46 8.42
N LEU A 429 -28.65 -11.92 9.32
CA LEU A 429 -29.77 -12.64 9.91
C LEU A 429 -30.85 -12.90 8.86
N ASP A 430 -31.10 -14.19 8.61
CA ASP A 430 -32.16 -14.67 7.73
C ASP A 430 -33.56 -14.46 8.35
N LEU A 431 -34.61 -14.79 7.61
CA LEU A 431 -35.99 -14.60 8.08
C LEU A 431 -36.28 -15.41 9.36
N GLU A 432 -35.72 -16.61 9.51
CA GLU A 432 -35.90 -17.42 10.71
C GLU A 432 -35.20 -16.78 11.92
N GLY A 433 -33.97 -16.29 11.77
CA GLY A 433 -33.27 -15.57 12.82
C GLY A 433 -33.98 -14.28 13.23
N ARG A 434 -34.50 -13.50 12.25
CA ARG A 434 -35.31 -12.30 12.50
C ARG A 434 -36.60 -12.65 13.25
N TYR A 435 -37.23 -13.76 12.91
CA TYR A 435 -38.38 -14.29 13.65
C TYR A 435 -38.02 -14.64 15.10
N GLN A 436 -36.89 -15.33 15.34
CA GLN A 436 -36.45 -15.63 16.70
C GLN A 436 -36.14 -14.37 17.51
N LEU A 437 -35.59 -13.32 16.88
CA LEU A 437 -35.38 -12.01 17.51
C LEU A 437 -36.70 -11.34 17.90
N ALA A 438 -37.64 -11.25 16.96
CA ALA A 438 -38.96 -10.68 17.20
C ALA A 438 -39.69 -11.41 18.33
N LEU A 439 -39.63 -12.74 18.30
CA LEU A 439 -40.28 -13.60 19.29
C LEU A 439 -39.64 -13.48 20.68
N ALA A 440 -38.30 -13.54 20.78
CA ALA A 440 -37.61 -13.37 22.06
C ALA A 440 -37.91 -12.00 22.67
N ARG A 441 -38.04 -10.95 21.83
CA ARG A 441 -38.39 -9.61 22.29
C ARG A 441 -39.83 -9.51 22.77
N LEU A 442 -40.78 -10.11 22.04
CA LEU A 442 -42.19 -10.16 22.41
C LEU A 442 -42.39 -10.81 23.79
N ILE A 443 -41.76 -11.97 24.02
CA ILE A 443 -41.84 -12.68 25.30
C ILE A 443 -41.24 -11.81 26.42
N LYS A 444 -40.09 -11.18 26.18
CA LYS A 444 -39.43 -10.33 27.18
C LYS A 444 -40.29 -9.11 27.53
N ASP A 445 -40.84 -8.41 26.54
CA ASP A 445 -41.70 -7.25 26.78
C ASP A 445 -42.93 -7.65 27.62
N SER A 446 -43.43 -8.89 27.46
CA SER A 446 -44.50 -9.42 28.30
C SER A 446 -44.06 -9.68 29.74
N GLU A 447 -42.87 -10.25 29.97
CA GLU A 447 -42.35 -10.48 31.32
C GLU A 447 -42.10 -9.15 32.05
N GLU A 448 -41.75 -8.08 31.34
CA GLU A 448 -41.60 -6.73 31.88
C GLU A 448 -42.93 -5.97 32.06
N GLY A 449 -44.08 -6.61 31.81
CA GLY A 449 -45.40 -6.00 32.01
C GLY A 449 -45.77 -4.93 30.97
N ARG A 450 -45.04 -4.84 29.84
CA ARG A 450 -45.29 -3.87 28.77
C ARG A 450 -46.44 -4.27 27.84
N SER A 451 -47.05 -5.45 28.04
CA SER A 451 -48.14 -5.95 27.20
C SER A 451 -49.42 -5.08 27.26
N GLY A 452 -49.57 -4.22 28.28
CA GLY A 452 -50.74 -3.32 28.44
C GLY A 452 -50.54 -1.86 28.03
N ALA A 453 -49.31 -1.43 27.70
CA ALA A 453 -49.02 -0.03 27.40
C ALA A 453 -49.12 0.25 25.90
N ILE A 454 -50.18 0.95 25.51
CA ILE A 454 -50.41 1.43 24.16
C ILE A 454 -49.32 2.46 23.80
N SER A 455 -48.37 2.07 22.95
CA SER A 455 -47.55 3.03 22.20
C SER A 455 -47.74 2.76 20.72
N TYR A 456 -48.69 3.46 20.10
CA TYR A 456 -48.97 3.37 18.66
C TYR A 456 -47.80 3.86 17.78
N THR A 457 -46.75 4.44 18.38
CA THR A 457 -45.55 4.91 17.70
C THR A 457 -44.30 4.42 18.43
N GLY A 458 -43.40 3.71 17.74
CA GLY A 458 -42.07 3.35 18.25
C GLY A 458 -41.92 1.97 18.92
N ASP A 459 -42.89 1.07 18.82
CA ASP A 459 -42.73 -0.31 19.31
C ASP A 459 -41.79 -1.13 18.39
N ALA A 460 -40.53 -1.24 18.79
CA ALA A 460 -39.50 -1.96 18.05
C ALA A 460 -39.87 -3.44 17.82
N THR A 461 -40.59 -4.07 18.75
CA THR A 461 -41.03 -5.48 18.64
C THR A 461 -41.98 -5.64 17.47
N MET A 462 -42.96 -4.75 17.36
CA MET A 462 -43.91 -4.76 16.25
C MET A 462 -43.24 -4.39 14.93
N GLY A 463 -42.26 -3.48 14.95
CA GLY A 463 -41.43 -3.19 13.78
C GLY A 463 -40.75 -4.43 13.19
N PHE A 464 -40.18 -5.30 14.03
CA PHE A 464 -39.59 -6.56 13.56
C PHE A 464 -40.62 -7.53 12.96
N ILE A 465 -41.80 -7.64 13.59
CA ILE A 465 -42.89 -8.49 13.09
C ILE A 465 -43.42 -7.96 11.75
N ALA A 466 -43.60 -6.64 11.63
CA ALA A 466 -44.05 -5.99 10.41
C ALA A 466 -43.10 -6.28 9.24
N GLY A 467 -41.78 -6.18 9.48
CA GLY A 467 -40.77 -6.54 8.49
C GLY A 467 -40.91 -7.97 7.99
N LEU A 468 -41.09 -8.94 8.90
CA LEU A 468 -41.28 -10.35 8.55
C LEU A 468 -42.54 -10.59 7.71
N VAL A 469 -43.65 -9.92 8.05
CA VAL A 469 -44.91 -10.03 7.29
C VAL A 469 -44.74 -9.48 5.87
N ARG A 470 -44.09 -8.33 5.73
CA ARG A 470 -43.79 -7.72 4.42
C ARG A 470 -42.88 -8.59 3.57
N ASP A 471 -41.93 -9.26 4.20
CA ASP A 471 -41.03 -10.23 3.56
C ASP A 471 -41.71 -11.59 3.27
N GLY A 472 -43.00 -11.75 3.58
CA GLY A 472 -43.79 -12.95 3.28
C GLY A 472 -43.55 -14.13 4.23
N PHE A 473 -42.91 -13.92 5.38
CA PHE A 473 -42.69 -14.96 6.38
C PHE A 473 -44.02 -15.39 7.03
N PRO A 474 -44.26 -16.70 7.27
CA PRO A 474 -45.54 -17.20 7.81
C PRO A 474 -45.66 -16.96 9.33
N VAL A 475 -45.67 -15.69 9.76
CA VAL A 475 -45.67 -15.26 11.16
C VAL A 475 -46.84 -15.88 11.94
N PHE A 476 -48.06 -15.82 11.41
CA PHE A 476 -49.25 -16.37 12.08
C PHE A 476 -49.10 -17.86 12.41
N GLU A 477 -48.70 -18.65 11.42
CA GLU A 477 -48.55 -20.11 11.55
C GLU A 477 -47.50 -20.50 12.57
N ARG A 478 -46.48 -19.65 12.76
CA ARG A 478 -45.38 -19.87 13.70
C ARG A 478 -45.78 -19.42 15.12
N LEU A 479 -46.34 -18.23 15.27
CA LEU A 479 -46.75 -17.69 16.58
C LEU A 479 -47.83 -18.54 17.25
N LYS A 480 -48.83 -19.04 16.48
CA LYS A 480 -49.91 -19.87 17.06
C LYS A 480 -49.44 -21.20 17.67
N LYS A 481 -48.26 -21.69 17.23
CA LYS A 481 -47.63 -22.93 17.70
C LYS A 481 -46.65 -22.71 18.85
N GLU A 482 -46.33 -21.45 19.17
CA GLU A 482 -45.36 -21.13 20.21
C GLU A 482 -46.02 -21.17 21.59
N THR A 483 -45.53 -22.06 22.46
CA THR A 483 -46.14 -22.34 23.77
C THR A 483 -45.71 -21.36 24.85
N MET A 484 -44.63 -20.60 24.63
CA MET A 484 -44.15 -19.62 25.59
C MET A 484 -45.00 -18.33 25.62
N LEU A 485 -45.76 -18.06 24.56
CA LEU A 485 -46.61 -16.88 24.44
C LEU A 485 -47.89 -17.03 25.25
N GLN A 486 -48.24 -15.97 25.98
CA GLN A 486 -49.50 -15.87 26.68
C GLN A 486 -50.62 -15.37 25.73
N PRO A 487 -51.90 -15.60 26.06
CA PRO A 487 -53.01 -15.07 25.27
C PRO A 487 -52.95 -13.55 25.07
N ASP A 488 -52.45 -12.82 26.07
CA ASP A 488 -52.26 -11.35 26.00
C ASP A 488 -51.20 -10.94 24.97
N ASP A 489 -50.17 -11.76 24.73
CA ASP A 489 -49.13 -11.48 23.74
C ASP A 489 -49.69 -11.58 22.31
N LEU A 490 -50.48 -12.63 22.07
CA LEU A 490 -51.15 -12.84 20.79
C LEU A 490 -52.20 -11.75 20.55
N LEU A 491 -52.93 -11.35 21.60
CA LEU A 491 -53.85 -10.21 21.53
C LEU A 491 -53.11 -8.92 21.17
N ARG A 492 -51.97 -8.63 21.80
CA ARG A 492 -51.16 -7.44 21.50
C ARG A 492 -50.73 -7.39 20.04
N VAL A 493 -50.25 -8.51 19.48
CA VAL A 493 -49.90 -8.61 18.06
C VAL A 493 -51.15 -8.37 17.19
N GLY A 494 -52.25 -9.07 17.49
CA GLY A 494 -53.51 -8.93 16.74
C GLY A 494 -54.01 -7.49 16.70
N ARG A 495 -54.06 -6.83 17.86
CA ARG A 495 -54.48 -5.44 18.05
C ARG A 495 -53.57 -4.43 17.34
N HIS A 496 -52.26 -4.68 17.29
CA HIS A 496 -51.34 -3.76 16.62
C HIS A 496 -51.54 -3.78 15.10
N PHE A 497 -51.68 -4.98 14.53
CA PHE A 497 -51.72 -5.16 13.08
C PHE A 497 -53.13 -5.07 12.49
N SER A 498 -54.18 -5.09 13.30
CA SER A 498 -55.57 -5.02 12.84
C SER A 498 -55.95 -3.68 12.19
N ALA A 499 -55.28 -2.60 12.58
CA ALA A 499 -55.36 -1.29 11.93
C ALA A 499 -54.38 -1.12 10.74
N GLY A 500 -53.58 -2.15 10.42
CA GLY A 500 -52.63 -2.14 9.30
C GLY A 500 -53.30 -2.26 7.94
N ILE A 501 -52.50 -2.38 6.87
CA ILE A 501 -52.99 -2.52 5.48
C ILE A 501 -52.44 -3.80 4.86
N GLY A 502 -53.26 -4.49 4.06
CA GLY A 502 -52.82 -5.62 3.25
C GLY A 502 -52.41 -6.85 4.09
N PRO A 503 -51.20 -7.42 3.90
CA PRO A 503 -50.74 -8.59 4.66
C PRO A 503 -50.69 -8.38 6.18
N GLU A 504 -50.42 -7.16 6.64
CA GLU A 504 -50.41 -6.82 8.07
C GLU A 504 -51.83 -6.90 8.66
N GLN A 505 -52.82 -6.30 8.01
CA GLN A 505 -54.22 -6.37 8.44
C GLN A 505 -54.73 -7.82 8.54
N ARG A 506 -54.36 -8.65 7.56
CA ARG A 506 -54.69 -10.09 7.55
C ARG A 506 -54.08 -10.80 8.75
N LEU A 507 -52.80 -10.57 9.06
CA LEU A 507 -52.18 -11.11 10.27
C LEU A 507 -52.94 -10.68 11.53
N GLY A 508 -53.31 -9.40 11.62
CA GLY A 508 -54.08 -8.86 12.74
C GLY A 508 -55.41 -9.58 12.94
N ALA A 509 -56.21 -9.68 11.87
CA ALA A 509 -57.50 -10.36 11.86
C ALA A 509 -57.37 -11.85 12.22
N ASP A 510 -56.46 -12.57 11.58
CA ASP A 510 -56.21 -14.01 11.83
C ASP A 510 -55.80 -14.26 13.29
N MET A 511 -54.95 -13.39 13.84
CA MET A 511 -54.49 -13.49 15.22
C MET A 511 -55.63 -13.23 16.21
N LEU A 512 -56.43 -12.19 16.02
CA LEU A 512 -57.59 -11.88 16.87
C LEU A 512 -58.63 -13.02 16.83
N MET A 513 -58.93 -13.55 15.64
CA MET A 513 -59.82 -14.70 15.49
C MET A 513 -59.30 -15.93 16.22
N HIS A 514 -57.98 -16.20 16.15
CA HIS A 514 -57.36 -17.30 16.87
C HIS A 514 -57.50 -17.14 18.39
N VAL A 515 -57.21 -15.95 18.94
CA VAL A 515 -57.31 -15.67 20.38
C VAL A 515 -58.76 -15.80 20.87
N ALA A 516 -59.72 -15.21 20.14
CA ALA A 516 -61.15 -15.29 20.44
C ALA A 516 -61.67 -16.73 20.47
N LYS A 517 -61.22 -17.57 19.52
CA LYS A 517 -61.65 -18.98 19.40
C LYS A 517 -60.99 -19.88 20.44
N LYS A 518 -59.68 -19.73 20.67
CA LYS A 518 -58.89 -20.62 21.52
C LYS A 518 -59.01 -20.28 23.01
N HIS A 519 -59.25 -19.01 23.35
CA HIS A 519 -59.34 -18.53 24.73
C HIS A 519 -60.64 -17.76 25.02
N PRO A 520 -61.83 -18.34 24.75
CA PRO A 520 -63.11 -17.61 24.76
C PRO A 520 -63.58 -17.13 26.14
N LYS A 521 -62.94 -17.54 27.24
CA LYS A 521 -63.27 -17.11 28.61
C LYS A 521 -62.16 -16.29 29.26
N ALA A 522 -61.02 -16.14 28.58
CA ALA A 522 -59.94 -15.30 29.07
C ALA A 522 -60.24 -13.84 28.73
N LYS A 523 -59.79 -12.91 29.57
CA LYS A 523 -59.88 -11.46 29.30
C LYS A 523 -59.40 -11.12 27.89
N ALA A 524 -58.29 -11.72 27.47
CA ALA A 524 -57.74 -11.54 26.13
C ALA A 524 -58.69 -11.95 24.99
N GLY A 525 -59.46 -13.03 25.17
CA GLY A 525 -60.42 -13.52 24.18
C GLY A 525 -61.73 -12.73 24.15
N GLU A 526 -62.15 -12.17 25.28
CA GLU A 526 -63.26 -11.21 25.32
C GLU A 526 -62.90 -9.90 24.61
N GLU A 527 -61.69 -9.38 24.85
CA GLU A 527 -61.18 -8.19 24.19
C GLU A 527 -61.00 -8.43 22.68
N ALA A 528 -60.44 -9.56 22.26
CA ALA A 528 -60.33 -9.92 20.85
C ALA A 528 -61.70 -9.93 20.13
N ARG A 529 -62.75 -10.49 20.75
CA ARG A 529 -64.12 -10.47 20.19
C ARG A 529 -64.74 -9.09 20.14
N LEU A 530 -64.38 -8.20 21.06
CA LEU A 530 -64.78 -6.81 20.97
C LEU A 530 -64.09 -6.16 19.76
N MET A 531 -62.78 -6.28 19.63
CA MET A 531 -62.01 -5.67 18.54
C MET A 531 -62.43 -6.14 17.15
N ILE A 532 -62.67 -7.44 16.96
CA ILE A 532 -63.17 -7.97 15.66
C ILE A 532 -64.49 -7.30 15.26
N ARG A 533 -65.40 -7.06 16.23
CA ARG A 533 -66.68 -6.39 15.99
C ARG A 533 -66.52 -4.90 15.72
N THR A 534 -65.62 -4.23 16.45
CA THR A 534 -65.44 -2.77 16.35
C THR A 534 -64.69 -2.37 15.08
N GLU A 535 -63.72 -3.18 14.64
CA GLU A 535 -62.87 -2.88 13.49
C GLU A 535 -63.37 -3.50 12.17
N GLY A 536 -64.51 -4.20 12.19
CA GLY A 536 -65.15 -4.74 10.99
C GLY A 536 -64.31 -5.80 10.27
N LEU A 537 -63.55 -6.60 11.02
CA LEU A 537 -62.58 -7.56 10.48
C LEU A 537 -63.19 -8.88 10.00
N VAL A 538 -64.53 -8.95 9.90
CA VAL A 538 -65.33 -10.05 9.33
C VAL A 538 -66.58 -9.47 8.68
#